data_AF-A0A2T6MWR4-F1
#
_entry.id   AF-A0A2T6MWR4-F1
#
_cell.length_a   1.000
_cell.length_b   1.000
_cell.length_c   1.000
_cell.angle_alpha   90.00
_cell.angle_beta   90.00
_cell.angle_gamma   90.00
#
_symmetry.space_group_name_H-M   'P 1'
#
loop_
_entity.id
_entity.type
_entity.pdbx_description
1 polymer ?
#
loop_
_entity_poly.entity_id
_entity_poly.type
_entity_poly.pdbx_seq_one_letter_code
_entity_poly.pdbx_strand_id
1 'polypeptide(L)'
;MIEYLDDQGQCIYFSDDYQDNVMVITVADASGRPIGEMDLEIYLSPSNSTSPPQQENLHIFHLYDDLNNNGVIDHPQELVSGTGDPILYATKTEKYHGTKTVIVRTNTSCGGYRATLHAYAGDGYDAMEIKTQTEEEPADETTESQDEVQVTE
;
A
#
# COMPACT_ATOMS: atom_id res chain seq x y z
N MET A 1 10.71 7.70 -5.60
CA MET A 1 10.14 6.72 -6.56
C MET A 1 10.12 7.36 -7.93
N ILE A 2 10.62 6.69 -8.98
CA ILE A 2 10.65 7.23 -10.35
C ILE A 2 9.56 6.53 -11.16
N GLU A 3 8.69 7.33 -11.77
CA GLU A 3 7.62 6.85 -12.64
C GLU A 3 8.13 6.77 -14.09
N TYR A 4 8.02 5.60 -14.71
CA TYR A 4 8.40 5.42 -16.11
C TYR A 4 7.18 5.62 -17.00
N LEU A 5 7.30 6.49 -17.99
CA LEU A 5 6.22 6.80 -18.92
C LEU A 5 6.49 6.19 -20.30
N ASP A 6 5.43 5.70 -20.96
CA ASP A 6 5.48 5.29 -22.37
C ASP A 6 5.47 6.50 -23.33
N ASP A 7 5.53 6.23 -24.64
CA ASP A 7 5.51 7.26 -25.68
C ASP A 7 4.21 8.12 -25.69
N GLN A 8 3.18 7.71 -24.95
CA GLN A 8 1.91 8.42 -24.78
C GLN A 8 1.81 9.15 -23.43
N GLY A 9 2.89 9.16 -22.63
CA GLY A 9 2.92 9.75 -21.30
C GLY A 9 2.12 8.97 -20.26
N GLN A 10 1.84 7.69 -20.50
CA GLN A 10 1.15 6.82 -19.53
C GLN A 10 2.18 6.05 -18.70
N CYS A 11 1.88 5.83 -17.42
CA CYS A 11 2.75 5.04 -16.57
C CYS A 11 2.89 3.58 -17.05
N ILE A 12 4.12 3.08 -17.03
CA ILE A 12 4.48 1.69 -17.32
C ILE A 12 4.43 0.89 -16.02
N TYR A 13 3.57 -0.14 -15.99
CA TYR A 13 3.46 -1.05 -14.86
C TYR A 13 4.60 -2.07 -14.84
N PHE A 14 5.28 -2.20 -13.71
CA PHE A 14 6.26 -3.25 -13.43
C PHE A 14 5.77 -4.13 -12.29
N SER A 15 5.58 -5.43 -12.55
CA SER A 15 5.04 -6.39 -11.54
C SER A 15 5.94 -6.53 -10.32
N ASP A 16 7.24 -6.35 -10.52
CA ASP A 16 8.26 -6.59 -9.50
C ASP A 16 8.56 -5.34 -8.66
N ASP A 17 8.02 -4.17 -9.05
CA ASP A 17 8.09 -2.94 -8.25
C ASP A 17 6.92 -2.90 -7.26
N TYR A 18 7.21 -3.33 -6.04
CA TYR A 18 6.24 -3.29 -4.95
C TYR A 18 6.90 -2.92 -3.63
N GLN A 19 6.05 -2.44 -2.72
CA GLN A 19 6.37 -2.22 -1.32
C GLN A 19 5.40 -3.01 -0.44
N ASP A 20 5.98 -3.79 0.46
CA ASP A 20 5.24 -4.55 1.46
C ASP A 20 5.16 -3.75 2.76
N ASN A 21 3.94 -3.54 3.24
CA ASN A 21 3.69 -2.85 4.50
C ASN A 21 3.08 -3.85 5.49
N VAL A 22 3.83 -4.19 6.53
CA VAL A 22 3.37 -5.07 7.60
C VAL A 22 2.54 -4.27 8.58
N MET A 23 1.29 -4.69 8.78
CA MET A 23 0.33 -4.06 9.68
C MET A 23 -0.01 -5.03 10.81
N VAL A 24 0.04 -4.54 12.04
CA VAL A 24 -0.33 -5.32 13.22
C VAL A 24 -1.59 -4.70 13.83
N ILE A 25 -2.69 -5.43 13.76
CA ILE A 25 -3.95 -5.07 14.38
C ILE A 25 -3.95 -5.65 15.78
N THR A 26 -4.15 -4.82 16.81
CA THR A 26 -4.25 -5.27 18.21
C THR A 26 -5.63 -4.94 18.75
N VAL A 27 -6.31 -5.94 19.31
CA VAL A 27 -7.58 -5.74 20.00
C VAL A 27 -7.36 -5.88 21.50
N ALA A 28 -7.76 -4.85 22.24
CA ALA A 28 -7.63 -4.80 23.69
C ALA A 28 -8.91 -4.25 24.36
N ASP A 29 -9.10 -4.61 25.63
CA ASP A 29 -10.19 -4.05 26.44
C ASP A 29 -9.88 -2.62 26.90
N ALA A 30 -10.85 -1.99 27.59
CA ALA A 30 -10.70 -0.63 28.11
C ALA A 30 -9.57 -0.45 29.14
N SER A 31 -9.02 -1.55 29.68
CA SER A 31 -7.86 -1.53 30.58
C SER A 31 -6.54 -1.81 29.84
N GLY A 32 -6.57 -1.96 28.51
CA GLY A 32 -5.41 -2.26 27.68
C GLY A 32 -5.01 -3.74 27.69
N ARG A 33 -5.86 -4.64 28.19
CA ARG A 33 -5.58 -6.09 28.17
C ARG A 33 -5.92 -6.68 26.81
N PRO A 34 -5.04 -7.47 26.18
CA PRO A 34 -5.31 -8.04 24.87
C PRO A 34 -6.51 -9.00 24.92
N ILE A 35 -7.32 -8.98 23.87
CA ILE A 35 -8.47 -9.88 23.69
C ILE A 35 -8.10 -10.86 22.58
N GLY A 36 -7.80 -12.10 22.95
CA GLY A 36 -7.49 -13.17 22.02
C GLY A 36 -8.73 -13.85 21.43
N GLU A 37 -8.53 -14.54 20.29
CA GLU A 37 -9.57 -15.27 19.55
C GLU A 37 -10.82 -14.44 19.19
N MET A 38 -10.70 -13.10 19.22
CA MET A 38 -11.73 -12.15 18.81
C MET A 38 -11.93 -12.19 17.31
N ASP A 39 -13.19 -12.18 16.87
CA ASP A 39 -13.53 -12.08 15.45
C ASP A 39 -13.10 -10.71 14.90
N LEU A 40 -12.43 -10.75 13.75
CA LEU A 40 -11.93 -9.60 13.02
C LEU A 40 -12.44 -9.61 11.60
N GLU A 41 -12.96 -8.48 11.14
CA GLU A 41 -13.26 -8.22 9.74
C GLU A 41 -12.32 -7.14 9.22
N ILE A 42 -11.48 -7.48 8.26
CA ILE A 42 -10.51 -6.59 7.66
C ILE A 42 -10.96 -6.29 6.23
N TYR A 43 -10.98 -5.01 5.88
CA TYR A 43 -11.50 -4.54 4.61
C TYR A 43 -10.52 -3.60 3.92
N LEU A 44 -9.98 -4.00 2.77
CA LEU A 44 -9.09 -3.15 1.98
C LEU A 44 -9.88 -2.50 0.83
N SER A 45 -10.02 -1.17 0.90
CA SER A 45 -10.81 -0.36 -0.01
C SER A 45 -9.95 0.59 -0.84
N PRO A 46 -9.70 0.29 -2.12
CA PRO A 46 -9.06 1.23 -3.04
C PRO A 46 -9.96 2.43 -3.29
N SER A 47 -9.49 3.63 -2.94
CA SER A 47 -10.27 4.88 -3.07
C SER A 47 -10.30 5.44 -4.50
N ASN A 48 -9.33 5.07 -5.34
CA ASN A 48 -9.19 5.47 -6.74
C ASN A 48 -8.78 4.29 -7.63
N SER A 49 -9.41 3.12 -7.49
CA SER A 49 -9.17 2.00 -8.42
C SER A 49 -9.79 2.30 -9.79
N THR A 50 -9.17 3.16 -10.57
CA THR A 50 -9.01 2.85 -11.99
C THR A 50 -7.71 2.07 -12.07
N SER A 51 -7.79 0.76 -12.33
CA SER A 51 -6.64 -0.02 -12.79
C SER A 51 -5.81 0.82 -13.77
N PRO A 52 -4.46 0.70 -13.81
CA PRO A 52 -3.71 1.29 -14.91
C PRO A 52 -4.46 0.95 -16.21
N PRO A 53 -4.81 1.93 -17.06
CA PRO A 53 -5.84 1.81 -18.09
C PRO A 53 -5.55 0.77 -19.19
N GLN A 54 -4.48 -0.01 -19.03
CA GLN A 54 -3.86 -0.81 -20.06
C GLN A 54 -4.05 -2.33 -19.88
N GLN A 55 -4.43 -2.87 -18.71
CA GLN A 55 -4.60 -4.33 -18.55
C GLN A 55 -5.68 -4.75 -17.54
N GLU A 56 -6.61 -5.60 -17.97
CA GLU A 56 -7.53 -6.33 -17.09
C GLU A 56 -6.71 -7.22 -16.12
N ASN A 57 -7.09 -7.26 -14.84
CA ASN A 57 -6.48 -8.07 -13.76
C ASN A 57 -5.13 -7.61 -13.17
N LEU A 58 -4.66 -6.39 -13.45
CA LEU A 58 -3.55 -5.81 -12.68
C LEU A 58 -4.06 -5.13 -11.40
N HIS A 59 -3.63 -5.64 -10.24
CA HIS A 59 -3.99 -5.09 -8.93
C HIS A 59 -2.83 -4.31 -8.34
N ILE A 60 -3.11 -3.07 -7.95
CA ILE A 60 -2.15 -2.22 -7.26
C ILE A 60 -1.99 -2.65 -5.81
N PHE A 61 -3.09 -3.05 -5.16
CA PHE A 61 -3.10 -3.44 -3.76
C PHE A 61 -3.44 -4.92 -3.63
N HIS A 62 -2.66 -5.63 -2.81
CA HIS A 62 -2.95 -6.99 -2.38
C HIS A 62 -2.92 -7.06 -0.85
N LEU A 63 -3.81 -7.86 -0.29
CA LEU A 63 -3.86 -8.18 1.13
C LEU A 63 -3.38 -9.61 1.34
N TYR A 64 -2.48 -9.78 2.29
CA TYR A 64 -1.97 -11.07 2.74
C TYR A 64 -2.20 -11.22 4.24
N ASP A 65 -2.47 -12.45 4.65
CA ASP A 65 -2.49 -12.87 6.05
C ASP A 65 -1.15 -13.51 6.40
N ASP A 66 -0.40 -12.91 7.32
CA ASP A 66 0.86 -13.48 7.79
C ASP A 66 0.56 -14.64 8.76
N LEU A 67 0.55 -15.86 8.22
CA LEU A 67 0.10 -17.06 8.93
C LEU A 67 1.15 -17.55 9.94
N ASN A 68 2.41 -17.18 9.75
CA ASN A 68 3.52 -17.64 10.58
C ASN A 68 4.19 -16.51 11.39
N ASN A 69 3.72 -15.27 11.25
CA ASN A 69 4.21 -14.06 11.90
C ASN A 69 5.69 -13.74 11.59
N ASN A 70 6.15 -13.99 10.36
CA ASN A 70 7.52 -13.69 9.95
C ASN A 70 7.66 -12.30 9.27
N GLY A 71 6.55 -11.61 8.98
CA GLY A 71 6.52 -10.34 8.28
C GLY A 71 6.91 -10.40 6.80
N VAL A 72 6.88 -11.60 6.20
CA VAL A 72 7.28 -11.89 4.82
C VAL A 72 6.16 -12.64 4.13
N ILE A 73 5.78 -12.19 2.93
CA ILE A 73 4.72 -12.83 2.16
C ILE A 73 5.15 -14.24 1.70
N ASP A 74 4.43 -15.25 2.16
CA ASP A 74 4.49 -16.63 1.68
C ASP A 74 3.39 -16.88 0.64
N HIS A 75 3.61 -16.40 -0.58
CA HIS A 75 2.67 -16.55 -1.70
C HIS A 75 2.71 -17.98 -2.30
N PRO A 76 1.56 -18.57 -2.68
CA PRO A 76 0.19 -18.03 -2.61
C PRO A 76 -0.57 -18.33 -1.32
N GLN A 77 0.05 -19.02 -0.35
CA GLN A 77 -0.63 -19.56 0.84
C GLN A 77 -1.25 -18.46 1.71
N GLU A 78 -0.61 -17.30 1.76
CA GLU A 78 -1.03 -16.15 2.56
C GLU A 78 -1.92 -15.16 1.81
N LEU A 79 -2.14 -15.37 0.50
CA LEU A 79 -2.92 -14.42 -0.29
C LEU A 79 -4.39 -14.46 0.14
N VAL A 80 -4.86 -13.33 0.66
CA VAL A 80 -6.25 -13.14 1.07
C VAL A 80 -7.07 -12.54 -0.06
N SER A 81 -6.47 -11.62 -0.82
CA SER A 81 -7.14 -10.92 -1.92
C SER A 81 -6.94 -11.62 -3.26
N GLY A 82 -8.03 -12.05 -3.89
CA GLY A 82 -8.07 -12.42 -5.30
C GLY A 82 -9.09 -11.56 -6.05
N THR A 83 -8.61 -10.75 -6.99
CA THR A 83 -9.36 -10.11 -8.08
C THR A 83 -10.50 -9.14 -7.76
N GLY A 84 -10.17 -7.84 -7.76
CA GLY A 84 -11.02 -6.75 -8.29
C GLY A 84 -12.19 -6.25 -7.44
N ASP A 85 -12.68 -7.05 -6.51
CA ASP A 85 -13.73 -6.67 -5.56
C ASP A 85 -13.15 -6.20 -4.22
N PRO A 86 -13.91 -5.44 -3.44
CA PRO A 86 -13.48 -5.07 -2.09
C PRO A 86 -13.14 -6.32 -1.27
N ILE A 87 -11.91 -6.34 -0.73
CA ILE A 87 -11.40 -7.53 -0.05
C ILE A 87 -11.95 -7.53 1.37
N LEU A 88 -13.00 -8.31 1.62
CA LEU A 88 -13.45 -8.62 2.98
C LEU A 88 -12.74 -9.88 3.48
N TYR A 89 -11.93 -9.72 4.51
CA TYR A 89 -11.19 -10.80 5.15
C TYR A 89 -11.68 -11.01 6.58
N ALA A 90 -12.39 -12.12 6.80
CA ALA A 90 -12.83 -12.54 8.12
C ALA A 90 -11.79 -13.47 8.77
N THR A 91 -11.36 -13.12 9.97
CA THR A 91 -10.30 -13.84 10.69
C THR A 91 -10.46 -13.69 12.20
N LYS A 92 -9.48 -14.17 12.97
CA LYS A 92 -9.43 -13.98 14.43
C LYS A 92 -8.07 -13.47 14.88
N THR A 93 -8.06 -12.72 15.99
CA THR A 93 -6.82 -12.38 16.69
C THR A 93 -6.16 -13.62 17.30
N GLU A 94 -4.84 -13.60 17.42
CA GLU A 94 -4.05 -14.59 18.15
C GLU A 94 -4.50 -14.67 19.62
N LYS A 95 -4.48 -15.88 20.16
CA LYS A 95 -5.08 -16.24 21.44
C LYS A 95 -4.49 -15.51 22.64
N TYR A 96 -3.19 -15.26 22.66
CA TYR A 96 -2.50 -14.74 23.85
C TYR A 96 -2.24 -13.24 23.79
N HIS A 97 -2.00 -12.70 22.59
CA HIS A 97 -1.63 -11.30 22.39
C HIS A 97 -2.75 -10.45 21.80
N GLY A 98 -3.87 -11.05 21.35
CA GLY A 98 -4.97 -10.31 20.76
C GLY A 98 -4.58 -9.58 19.48
N THR A 99 -3.58 -10.11 18.76
CA THR A 99 -3.01 -9.48 17.57
C THR A 99 -3.36 -10.23 16.29
N LYS A 100 -3.44 -9.52 15.17
CA LYS A 100 -3.46 -10.10 13.82
C LYS A 100 -2.48 -9.34 12.95
N THR A 101 -1.56 -10.07 12.31
CA THR A 101 -0.60 -9.50 11.38
C THR A 101 -1.12 -9.69 9.96
N VAL A 102 -1.17 -8.61 9.20
CA VAL A 102 -1.51 -8.65 7.77
C VAL A 102 -0.48 -7.84 7.00
N ILE A 103 -0.27 -8.19 5.74
CA ILE A 103 0.67 -7.49 4.88
C ILE A 103 -0.10 -6.89 3.72
N VAL A 104 0.05 -5.58 3.52
CA VAL A 104 -0.49 -4.90 2.34
C VAL A 104 0.65 -4.66 1.36
N ARG A 105 0.65 -5.43 0.27
CA ARG A 105 1.56 -5.21 -0.85
C ARG A 105 0.96 -4.16 -1.77
N THR A 106 1.73 -3.11 -2.02
CA THR A 106 1.36 -2.03 -2.94
C THR A 106 2.34 -2.01 -4.09
N ASN A 107 1.85 -2.06 -5.32
CA ASN A 107 2.68 -1.85 -6.49
C ASN A 107 3.08 -0.36 -6.57
N THR A 108 4.37 -0.12 -6.80
CA THR A 108 4.98 1.22 -6.75
C THR A 108 5.48 1.68 -8.11
N SER A 109 5.09 1.01 -9.20
CA SER A 109 5.50 1.45 -10.54
C SER A 109 4.86 2.78 -10.96
N CYS A 110 3.66 3.09 -10.43
CA CYS A 110 2.97 4.36 -10.67
C CYS A 110 2.54 5.05 -9.37
N GLY A 111 2.54 6.39 -9.41
CA GLY A 111 2.08 7.22 -8.30
C GLY A 111 0.57 7.44 -8.27
N GLY A 112 0.09 8.08 -7.21
CA GLY A 112 -1.27 8.61 -7.13
C GLY A 112 -2.34 7.59 -6.71
N TYR A 113 -1.96 6.37 -6.36
CA TYR A 113 -2.90 5.38 -5.83
C TYR A 113 -3.14 5.57 -4.35
N ARG A 114 -4.37 5.28 -3.91
CA ARG A 114 -4.77 5.37 -2.51
C ARG A 114 -5.73 4.25 -2.16
N ALA A 115 -5.50 3.62 -1.02
CA ALA A 115 -6.40 2.65 -0.41
C ALA A 115 -6.57 2.94 1.08
N THR A 116 -7.68 2.45 1.63
CA THR A 116 -7.94 2.47 3.06
C THR A 116 -8.10 1.04 3.56
N LEU A 117 -7.31 0.65 4.55
CA LEU A 117 -7.46 -0.59 5.28
C LEU A 117 -8.33 -0.32 6.51
N HIS A 118 -9.50 -0.93 6.56
CA HIS A 118 -10.42 -0.88 7.69
C HIS A 118 -10.32 -2.17 8.49
N ALA A 119 -10.42 -2.08 9.82
CA ALA A 119 -10.48 -3.23 10.70
C ALA A 119 -11.65 -3.07 11.68
N TYR A 120 -12.47 -4.11 11.78
CA TYR A 120 -13.62 -4.17 12.68
C TYR A 120 -13.46 -5.33 13.66
N ALA A 121 -13.72 -5.09 14.94
CA ALA A 121 -13.68 -6.08 16.02
C ALA A 121 -14.94 -5.91 16.90
N GLY A 122 -16.04 -6.54 16.51
CA GLY A 122 -17.35 -6.25 17.11
C GLY A 122 -17.73 -4.78 16.88
N ASP A 123 -17.92 -4.01 17.96
CA ASP A 123 -18.20 -2.57 17.88
C ASP A 123 -16.94 -1.69 17.73
N GLY A 124 -15.74 -2.28 17.83
CA GLY A 124 -14.48 -1.59 17.64
C GLY A 124 -14.16 -1.39 16.16
N TYR A 125 -13.61 -0.22 15.81
CA TYR A 125 -13.25 0.14 14.45
C TYR A 125 -11.98 0.98 14.41
N ASP A 126 -11.11 0.69 13.45
CA ASP A 126 -9.99 1.55 13.08
C ASP A 126 -9.78 1.53 11.56
N ALA A 127 -9.12 2.57 11.04
CA ALA A 127 -8.78 2.64 9.62
C ALA A 127 -7.45 3.33 9.36
N MET A 128 -6.71 2.77 8.41
CA MET A 128 -5.42 3.27 7.97
C MET A 128 -5.45 3.58 6.47
N GLU A 129 -4.89 4.72 6.12
CA GLU A 129 -4.76 5.15 4.74
C GLU A 129 -3.36 4.84 4.19
N ILE A 130 -3.34 4.29 2.97
CA ILE A 130 -2.14 3.94 2.23
C ILE A 130 -2.13 4.73 0.93
N LYS A 131 -1.02 5.39 0.61
CA LYS A 131 -0.85 6.21 -0.59
C LYS A 131 0.48 5.92 -1.28
N THR A 132 0.47 5.89 -2.62
CA THR A 132 1.69 5.99 -3.42
C THR A 132 1.88 7.44 -3.87
N GLN A 133 3.10 7.97 -3.72
CA GLN A 133 3.47 9.30 -4.18
C GLN A 133 4.73 9.19 -5.04
N THR A 134 4.71 9.84 -6.21
CA THR A 134 5.92 10.04 -7.02
C THR A 134 6.69 11.21 -6.40
N GLU A 135 8.00 11.07 -6.28
CA GLU A 135 8.86 12.22 -5.96
C GLU A 135 9.07 12.97 -7.28
N GLU A 136 8.59 14.21 -7.38
CA GLU A 136 9.01 15.09 -8.47
C GLU A 136 10.51 15.36 -8.28
N GLU A 137 11.34 14.98 -9.25
CA GLU A 137 12.72 15.47 -9.27
C GLU A 137 12.67 17.01 -9.26
N PRO A 138 13.43 17.69 -8.38
CA PRO A 138 13.52 19.14 -8.46
C PRO A 138 14.04 19.50 -9.85
N ALA A 139 13.26 20.27 -10.60
CA ALA A 139 13.69 20.81 -11.87
C ALA A 139 15.04 21.50 -11.66
N ASP A 140 16.07 20.98 -12.32
CA ASP A 140 17.41 21.55 -12.32
C ASP A 140 17.29 22.98 -12.88
N GLU A 141 17.27 23.99 -11.99
CA GLU A 141 17.40 25.39 -12.38
C GLU A 141 18.81 25.58 -12.94
N THR A 142 18.99 25.26 -14.22
CA THR A 142 20.16 25.70 -14.98
C THR A 142 20.06 27.22 -15.12
N THR A 143 20.52 27.93 -14.10
CA THR A 143 20.76 29.37 -14.19
C THR A 143 21.96 29.56 -15.10
N GLU A 144 21.72 29.87 -16.37
CA GLU A 144 22.74 30.43 -17.26
C GLU A 144 23.29 31.71 -16.62
N SER A 145 24.45 31.62 -15.98
CA SER A 145 25.22 32.78 -15.57
C SER A 145 25.77 33.46 -16.82
N GLN A 146 25.29 34.69 -17.06
CA GLN A 146 25.81 35.63 -18.05
C GLN A 146 27.31 35.85 -17.82
N ASP A 147 28.14 35.47 -18.78
CA ASP A 147 29.56 35.82 -18.80
C ASP A 147 29.72 37.22 -19.40
N GLU A 148 30.32 38.13 -18.62
CA GLU A 148 30.64 39.50 -18.99
C GLU A 148 31.63 39.54 -20.17
N VAL A 149 31.27 40.21 -21.26
CA VAL A 149 32.26 40.65 -22.27
C VAL A 149 32.64 42.10 -21.96
N GLN A 150 33.74 42.29 -21.24
CA GLN A 150 34.47 43.56 -21.27
C GLN A 150 35.38 43.60 -22.50
N VAL A 151 35.12 44.53 -23.42
CA VAL A 151 36.11 45.01 -24.40
C VAL A 151 36.17 46.52 -24.29
N THR A 152 37.31 47.03 -23.85
CA THR A 152 37.70 48.45 -23.99
C THR A 152 38.94 48.50 -24.86
N GLU A 153 38.87 49.26 -25.96
CA GLU A 153 40.02 49.83 -26.67
C GLU A 153 40.32 51.24 -26.17
#